data_AF-A0A1A9LDI1-F1
#
_entry.id   AF-A0A1A9LDI1-F1
#
_cell.length_a   1.000
_cell.length_b   1.000
_cell.length_c   1.000
_cell.angle_alpha   90.00
_cell.angle_beta   90.00
_cell.angle_gamma   90.00
#
_symmetry.space_group_name_H-M   'P 1'
#
loop_
_entity.id
_entity.type
_entity.pdbx_description
1 polymer ?
#
loop_
_entity_poly.entity_id
_entity_poly.type
_entity_poly.pdbx_seq_one_letter_code
_entity_poly.pdbx_strand_id
1 'polypeptide(L)'
;MRNKSFLKDLYSIIAFVVSGALCAGLIFLLYEKNENTLGFETTLKNLTTIFIGVSGFLSAILMVFLATSAMTLKSNKAKIIDKISKTTQKMHNFRSIAEIMFNSNIWLPGLKDYIEKEFAELSYFDVKEFYKGKSKLAIEFLQETHHYGETENIYLELKSLLMTSPKEKHIPENINYPVFYNNNIIDKWVEHKSGSGLWYVFGYKYGAYKDSINLEAIFERHQEKILTLANTIDGELFENSSFNEVFFAKLWEHLTKDVIPKLYQFQSQMQRKTPRLVRYLYIIFLLLMVFGVLLPLIYLMIDFSTWAIIVGYSIVISTIFYIAVTFHDFLSKEVNQ
;
A
#
# COMPACT_ATOMS: atom_id res chain seq x y z
N MET A 1 1.38 -11.38 22.52
CA MET A 1 2.28 -11.51 21.35
C MET A 1 3.54 -10.62 21.37
N ARG A 2 3.85 -9.87 22.46
CA ARG A 2 4.93 -8.86 22.47
C ARG A 2 6.36 -9.40 22.77
N ASN A 3 6.49 -10.55 23.43
CA ASN A 3 7.78 -11.05 23.92
C ASN A 3 8.66 -11.79 22.88
N LYS A 4 8.09 -12.33 21.78
CA LYS A 4 8.89 -13.04 20.76
C LYS A 4 9.72 -12.10 19.88
N SER A 5 9.32 -10.84 19.71
CA SER A 5 10.09 -9.84 18.95
C SER A 5 11.32 -9.38 19.72
N PHE A 6 11.20 -9.19 21.03
CA PHE A 6 12.25 -8.60 21.87
C PHE A 6 13.48 -9.52 21.99
N LEU A 7 13.27 -10.81 22.19
CA LEU A 7 14.35 -11.81 22.24
C LEU A 7 15.04 -11.97 20.87
N LYS A 8 14.32 -11.82 19.76
CA LYS A 8 14.88 -11.95 18.40
C LYS A 8 15.67 -10.72 17.95
N ASP A 9 15.32 -9.53 18.43
CA ASP A 9 16.12 -8.33 18.18
C ASP A 9 17.36 -8.30 19.08
N LEU A 10 17.31 -8.93 20.26
CA LEU A 10 18.45 -9.13 21.15
C LEU A 10 19.59 -9.94 20.49
N TYR A 11 19.29 -11.02 19.74
CA TYR A 11 20.33 -11.79 19.05
C TYR A 11 21.07 -10.99 17.98
N SER A 12 20.35 -10.18 17.18
CA SER A 12 20.98 -9.30 16.20
C SER A 12 21.84 -8.22 16.85
N ILE A 13 21.42 -7.70 18.01
CA ILE A 13 22.19 -6.72 18.80
C ILE A 13 23.44 -7.38 19.38
N ILE A 14 23.33 -8.58 19.94
CA ILE A 14 24.48 -9.34 20.46
C ILE A 14 25.48 -9.61 19.33
N ALA A 15 25.03 -10.10 18.19
CA ALA A 15 25.88 -10.34 17.04
C ALA A 15 26.59 -9.05 16.59
N PHE A 16 25.90 -7.91 16.60
CA PHE A 16 26.48 -6.62 16.25
C PHE A 16 27.57 -6.19 17.25
N VAL A 17 27.31 -6.32 18.55
CA VAL A 17 28.28 -6.00 19.60
C VAL A 17 29.50 -6.91 19.52
N VAL A 18 29.31 -8.21 19.31
CA VAL A 18 30.41 -9.17 19.16
C VAL A 18 31.23 -8.88 17.91
N SER A 19 30.59 -8.60 16.77
CA SER A 19 31.28 -8.18 15.55
C SER A 19 32.04 -6.86 15.74
N GLY A 20 31.47 -5.90 16.47
CA GLY A 20 32.14 -4.64 16.80
C GLY A 20 33.38 -4.84 17.69
N ALA A 21 33.25 -5.70 18.72
CA ALA A 21 34.37 -6.08 19.58
C ALA A 21 35.46 -6.82 18.80
N LEU A 22 35.08 -7.72 17.88
CA LEU A 22 35.99 -8.40 16.98
C LEU A 22 36.72 -7.40 16.08
N CYS A 23 36.02 -6.38 15.55
CA CYS A 23 36.63 -5.32 14.76
C CYS A 23 37.70 -4.56 15.55
N ALA A 24 37.35 -4.08 16.75
CA ALA A 24 38.28 -3.34 17.61
C ALA A 24 39.48 -4.20 18.03
N GLY A 25 39.25 -5.48 18.37
CA GLY A 25 40.30 -6.43 18.70
C GLY A 25 41.24 -6.70 17.54
N LEU A 26 40.71 -6.88 16.32
CA LEU A 26 41.54 -7.07 15.13
C LEU A 26 42.37 -5.84 14.80
N ILE A 27 41.82 -4.63 14.92
CA ILE A 27 42.57 -3.38 14.73
C ILE A 27 43.75 -3.33 15.71
N PHE A 28 43.50 -3.58 16.99
CA PHE A 28 44.53 -3.55 18.02
C PHE A 28 45.63 -4.59 17.76
N LEU A 29 45.26 -5.85 17.52
CA LEU A 29 46.22 -6.94 17.31
C LEU A 29 47.05 -6.77 16.03
N LEU A 30 46.42 -6.34 14.93
CA LEU A 30 47.12 -6.11 13.67
C LEU A 30 48.02 -4.89 13.76
N TYR A 31 47.62 -3.86 14.51
CA TYR A 31 48.45 -2.70 14.77
C TYR A 31 49.69 -3.06 15.59
N GLU A 32 49.50 -3.72 16.74
CA GLU A 32 50.60 -4.15 17.61
C GLU A 32 51.59 -5.04 16.85
N LYS A 33 51.08 -5.93 15.99
CA LYS A 33 51.91 -6.79 15.15
C LYS A 33 52.69 -6.01 14.10
N ASN A 34 52.12 -4.93 13.55
CA ASN A 34 52.79 -4.07 12.58
C ASN A 34 53.96 -3.29 13.18
N GLU A 35 53.83 -2.80 14.41
CA GLU A 35 54.92 -2.09 15.12
C GLU A 35 56.03 -3.04 15.58
N ASN A 36 55.69 -4.24 16.05
CA ASN A 36 56.64 -5.13 16.70
C ASN A 36 57.31 -6.16 15.76
N THR A 37 56.88 -6.27 14.50
CA THR A 37 57.39 -7.27 13.56
C THR A 37 57.97 -6.62 12.29
N LEU A 38 59.30 -6.69 12.13
CA LEU A 38 59.99 -6.25 10.91
C LEU A 38 59.47 -7.02 9.68
N GLY A 39 59.07 -6.29 8.64
CA GLY A 39 58.61 -6.87 7.36
C GLY A 39 57.14 -7.33 7.32
N PHE A 40 56.34 -7.04 8.35
CA PHE A 40 54.92 -7.41 8.37
C PHE A 40 54.10 -6.75 7.25
N GLU A 41 54.48 -5.55 6.82
CA GLU A 41 53.88 -4.83 5.69
C GLU A 41 53.89 -5.65 4.39
N THR A 42 54.98 -6.35 4.09
CA THR A 42 55.08 -7.25 2.93
C THR A 42 54.08 -8.40 3.02
N THR A 43 53.83 -8.89 4.23
CA THR A 43 52.82 -9.94 4.47
C THR A 43 51.41 -9.40 4.24
N LEU A 44 51.09 -8.19 4.73
CA LEU A 44 49.81 -7.52 4.45
C LEU A 44 49.61 -7.29 2.95
N LYS A 45 50.65 -6.86 2.24
CA LYS A 45 50.61 -6.66 0.78
C LYS A 45 50.30 -7.97 0.03
N ASN A 46 50.92 -9.08 0.45
CA ASN A 46 50.64 -10.41 -0.14
C ASN A 46 49.21 -10.90 0.14
N LEU A 47 48.69 -10.67 1.34
CA LEU A 47 47.32 -11.03 1.71
C LEU A 47 46.27 -10.15 1.02
N THR A 48 46.64 -8.96 0.58
CA THR A 48 45.72 -8.00 -0.06
C THR A 48 45.07 -8.57 -1.31
N THR A 49 45.83 -9.28 -2.14
CA THR A 49 45.29 -9.90 -3.37
C THR A 49 44.22 -10.95 -3.05
N ILE A 50 44.45 -11.79 -2.04
CA ILE A 50 43.48 -12.81 -1.60
C ILE A 50 42.22 -12.13 -1.06
N PHE A 51 42.41 -11.09 -0.26
CA PHE A 51 41.33 -10.35 0.38
C PHE A 51 40.43 -9.62 -0.63
N ILE A 52 41.03 -9.01 -1.66
CA ILE A 52 40.29 -8.46 -2.81
C ILE A 52 39.52 -9.57 -3.53
N GLY A 53 40.14 -10.73 -3.76
CA GLY A 53 39.48 -11.86 -4.42
C GLY A 53 38.23 -12.34 -3.69
N VAL A 54 38.31 -12.55 -2.37
CA VAL A 54 37.18 -12.99 -1.54
C VAL A 54 36.09 -11.91 -1.47
N SER A 55 36.47 -10.66 -1.18
CA SER A 55 35.52 -9.55 -1.05
C SER A 55 34.85 -9.22 -2.38
N GLY A 56 35.60 -9.26 -3.48
CA GLY A 56 35.12 -9.03 -4.83
C GLY A 56 34.14 -10.11 -5.27
N PHE A 57 34.46 -11.39 -5.01
CA PHE A 57 33.54 -12.49 -5.30
C PHE A 57 32.22 -12.36 -4.54
N LEU A 58 32.28 -12.11 -3.22
CA LEU A 58 31.09 -11.96 -2.39
C LEU A 58 30.26 -10.73 -2.81
N SER A 59 30.93 -9.62 -3.13
CA SER A 59 30.28 -8.40 -3.62
C SER A 59 29.60 -8.61 -4.97
N ALA A 60 30.21 -9.39 -5.87
CA ALA A 60 29.62 -9.72 -7.17
C ALA A 60 28.33 -10.53 -7.01
N ILE A 61 28.30 -11.53 -6.12
CA ILE A 61 27.09 -12.29 -5.81
C ILE A 61 25.99 -11.38 -5.26
N LEU A 62 26.33 -10.52 -4.30
CA LEU A 62 25.38 -9.57 -3.72
C LEU A 62 24.86 -8.57 -4.76
N MET A 63 25.71 -8.11 -5.68
CA MET A 63 25.31 -7.21 -6.76
C MET A 63 24.27 -7.86 -7.67
N VAL A 64 24.49 -9.12 -8.10
CA VAL A 64 23.52 -9.87 -8.92
C VAL A 64 22.20 -10.04 -8.18
N PHE A 65 22.25 -10.38 -6.88
CA PHE A 65 21.04 -10.50 -6.06
C PHE A 65 20.29 -9.16 -5.91
N LEU A 66 20.99 -8.07 -5.64
CA LEU A 66 20.40 -6.74 -5.50
C LEU A 66 19.81 -6.24 -6.82
N ALA A 67 20.49 -6.50 -7.94
CA ALA A 67 20.00 -6.16 -9.28
C ALA A 67 18.70 -6.91 -9.62
N THR A 68 18.67 -8.23 -9.41
CA THR A 68 17.48 -9.05 -9.64
C THR A 68 16.33 -8.65 -8.71
N SER A 69 16.61 -8.37 -7.43
CA SER A 69 15.63 -7.87 -6.46
C SER A 69 15.04 -6.52 -6.89
N ALA A 70 15.89 -5.58 -7.35
CA ALA A 70 15.45 -4.28 -7.85
C ALA A 70 14.57 -4.41 -9.10
N MET A 71 14.94 -5.28 -10.04
CA MET A 71 14.13 -5.58 -11.22
C MET A 71 12.77 -6.19 -10.85
N THR A 72 12.75 -7.15 -9.93
CA THR A 72 11.52 -7.79 -9.44
C THR A 72 10.61 -6.77 -8.74
N LEU A 73 11.17 -5.91 -7.89
CA LEU A 73 10.41 -4.82 -7.24
C LEU A 73 9.82 -3.86 -8.28
N LYS A 74 10.58 -3.49 -9.31
CA LYS A 74 10.10 -2.63 -10.40
C LYS A 74 8.97 -3.31 -11.19
N SER A 75 9.14 -4.58 -11.55
CA SER A 75 8.13 -5.36 -12.28
C SER A 75 6.85 -5.52 -11.46
N ASN A 76 6.96 -5.86 -10.18
CA ASN A 76 5.82 -5.99 -9.27
C ASN A 76 5.08 -4.67 -9.10
N LYS A 77 5.80 -3.54 -8.95
CA LYS A 77 5.18 -2.21 -8.92
C LYS A 77 4.40 -1.91 -10.20
N ALA A 78 4.97 -2.21 -11.37
CA ALA A 78 4.28 -2.01 -12.65
C ALA A 78 2.99 -2.87 -12.75
N LYS A 79 3.05 -4.13 -12.33
CA LYS A 79 1.88 -5.02 -12.26
C LYS A 79 0.80 -4.49 -11.29
N ILE A 80 1.20 -3.97 -10.14
CA ILE A 80 0.28 -3.37 -9.16
C ILE A 80 -0.37 -2.11 -9.74
N ILE A 81 0.41 -1.24 -10.40
CA ILE A 81 -0.12 -0.03 -11.06
C ILE A 81 -1.15 -0.39 -12.14
N ASP A 82 -0.87 -1.40 -12.98
CA ASP A 82 -1.84 -1.89 -13.97
C ASP A 82 -3.13 -2.39 -13.31
N LYS A 83 -3.03 -3.17 -12.23
CA LYS A 83 -4.19 -3.62 -11.45
C LYS A 83 -4.97 -2.44 -10.85
N ILE A 84 -4.29 -1.47 -10.25
CA ILE A 84 -4.93 -0.26 -9.70
C ILE A 84 -5.64 0.50 -10.81
N SER A 85 -5.01 0.71 -11.96
CA SER A 85 -5.61 1.42 -13.10
C SER A 85 -6.90 0.75 -13.57
N LYS A 86 -6.86 -0.57 -13.79
CA LYS A 86 -8.03 -1.37 -14.17
C LYS A 86 -9.15 -1.29 -13.14
N THR A 87 -8.85 -1.47 -11.85
CA THR A 87 -9.85 -1.38 -10.78
C THR A 87 -10.39 0.04 -10.60
N THR A 88 -9.55 1.06 -10.78
CA THR A 88 -9.93 2.48 -10.75
C THR A 88 -10.91 2.79 -11.88
N GLN A 89 -10.68 2.26 -13.09
CA GLN A 89 -11.60 2.41 -14.20
C GLN A 89 -12.96 1.73 -13.93
N LYS A 90 -12.97 0.54 -13.30
CA LYS A 90 -14.23 -0.06 -12.83
C LYS A 90 -14.95 0.85 -11.84
N MET A 91 -14.22 1.43 -10.88
CA MET A 91 -14.77 2.40 -9.92
C MET A 91 -15.32 3.66 -10.62
N HIS A 92 -14.66 4.15 -11.68
CA HIS A 92 -15.16 5.25 -12.50
C HIS A 92 -16.53 4.92 -13.08
N ASN A 93 -16.66 3.76 -13.73
CA ASN A 93 -17.93 3.32 -14.30
C ASN A 93 -19.03 3.20 -13.23
N PHE A 94 -18.71 2.67 -12.04
CA PHE A 94 -19.65 2.62 -10.91
C PHE A 94 -20.10 4.01 -10.46
N ARG A 95 -19.16 4.96 -10.33
CA ARG A 95 -19.48 6.34 -9.96
C ARG A 95 -20.28 7.05 -11.06
N SER A 96 -20.04 6.75 -12.33
CA SER A 96 -20.86 7.27 -13.43
C SER A 96 -22.29 6.73 -13.39
N ILE A 97 -22.50 5.46 -13.00
CA ILE A 97 -23.84 4.93 -12.77
C ILE A 97 -24.48 5.61 -11.55
N ALA A 98 -23.75 5.76 -10.45
CA ALA A 98 -24.20 6.47 -9.26
C ALA A 98 -24.60 7.92 -9.58
N GLU A 99 -23.83 8.61 -10.41
CA GLU A 99 -24.08 9.98 -10.86
C GLU A 99 -25.38 10.08 -11.68
N ILE A 100 -25.60 9.14 -12.60
CA ILE A 100 -26.85 9.07 -13.38
C ILE A 100 -28.05 8.86 -12.44
N MET A 101 -27.94 7.98 -11.45
CA MET A 101 -29.01 7.74 -10.46
C MET A 101 -29.22 8.92 -9.52
N PHE A 102 -28.13 9.57 -9.10
CA PHE A 102 -28.18 10.73 -8.21
C PHE A 102 -28.89 11.92 -8.88
N ASN A 103 -28.65 12.11 -10.18
CA ASN A 103 -29.23 13.19 -10.97
C ASN A 103 -30.58 12.86 -11.62
N SER A 104 -31.09 11.64 -11.49
CA SER A 104 -32.38 11.25 -12.07
C SER A 104 -33.54 11.49 -11.10
N ASN A 105 -34.76 11.45 -11.63
CA ASN A 105 -36.00 11.62 -10.88
C ASN A 105 -36.47 10.31 -10.22
N ILE A 106 -35.55 9.44 -9.83
CA ILE A 106 -35.89 8.17 -9.15
C ILE A 106 -36.41 8.40 -7.73
N TRP A 107 -36.11 9.55 -7.15
CA TRP A 107 -36.44 9.91 -5.78
C TRP A 107 -37.89 10.38 -5.64
N LEU A 108 -38.45 10.24 -4.44
CA LEU A 108 -39.69 10.91 -4.10
C LEU A 108 -39.58 12.43 -4.31
N PRO A 109 -40.63 13.09 -4.81
CA PRO A 109 -40.67 14.54 -4.91
C PRO A 109 -40.33 15.20 -3.57
N GLY A 110 -39.37 16.12 -3.58
CA GLY A 110 -38.92 16.86 -2.41
C GLY A 110 -37.80 16.21 -1.59
N LEU A 111 -37.48 14.91 -1.77
CA LEU A 111 -36.37 14.26 -1.03
C LEU A 111 -35.04 15.01 -1.27
N LYS A 112 -34.74 15.26 -2.54
CA LYS A 112 -33.51 15.96 -2.93
C LYS A 112 -33.47 17.37 -2.35
N ASP A 113 -34.56 18.12 -2.48
CA ASP A 113 -34.67 19.49 -1.96
C ASP A 113 -34.53 19.53 -0.43
N TYR A 114 -35.11 18.56 0.28
CA TYR A 114 -35.01 18.42 1.73
C TYR A 114 -33.56 18.21 2.16
N ILE A 115 -32.89 17.19 1.61
CA ILE A 115 -31.50 16.90 1.96
C ILE A 115 -30.57 18.04 1.55
N GLU A 116 -30.76 18.65 0.38
CA GLU A 116 -29.90 19.74 -0.10
C GLU A 116 -30.13 21.08 0.60
N LYS A 117 -31.30 21.31 1.22
CA LYS A 117 -31.57 22.55 2.00
C LYS A 117 -31.23 22.40 3.47
N GLU A 118 -31.61 21.29 4.09
CA GLU A 118 -31.51 21.11 5.54
C GLU A 118 -30.22 20.37 5.92
N PHE A 119 -29.74 19.47 5.06
CA PHE A 119 -28.60 18.59 5.33
C PHE A 119 -27.52 18.66 4.25
N ALA A 120 -27.35 19.82 3.61
CA ALA A 120 -26.49 20.01 2.44
C ALA A 120 -25.04 19.57 2.68
N GLU A 121 -24.52 19.86 3.88
CA GLU A 121 -23.16 19.55 4.30
C GLU A 121 -22.99 18.12 4.86
N LEU A 122 -24.08 17.37 5.00
CA LEU A 122 -24.06 16.04 5.56
C LEU A 122 -23.51 15.04 4.54
N SER A 123 -22.59 14.20 4.98
CA SER A 123 -22.17 13.00 4.24
C SER A 123 -22.68 11.73 4.92
N TYR A 124 -22.76 10.64 4.16
CA TYR A 124 -23.02 9.32 4.72
C TYR A 124 -22.00 8.90 5.80
N PHE A 125 -20.75 9.34 5.65
CA PHE A 125 -19.70 9.05 6.63
C PHE A 125 -20.00 9.72 7.96
N ASP A 126 -20.47 10.97 7.94
CA ASP A 126 -20.84 11.69 9.16
C ASP A 126 -22.00 11.00 9.89
N VAL A 127 -23.01 10.53 9.14
CA VAL A 127 -24.13 9.77 9.69
C VAL A 127 -23.65 8.45 10.31
N LYS A 128 -22.77 7.70 9.64
CA LYS A 128 -22.22 6.45 10.19
C LYS A 128 -21.29 6.66 11.37
N GLU A 129 -20.65 7.82 11.46
CA GLU A 129 -19.71 8.17 12.54
C GLU A 129 -20.34 9.05 13.63
N PHE A 130 -21.66 9.18 13.68
CA PHE A 130 -22.36 10.02 14.66
C PHE A 130 -21.94 9.73 16.12
N TYR A 131 -21.69 8.45 16.44
CA TYR A 131 -21.24 8.00 17.77
C TYR A 131 -19.87 8.56 18.18
N LYS A 132 -19.07 9.06 17.24
CA LYS A 132 -17.79 9.74 17.52
C LYS A 132 -18.01 11.19 17.99
N GLY A 133 -19.24 11.69 18.01
CA GLY A 133 -19.61 13.02 18.52
C GLY A 133 -19.10 14.20 17.68
N LYS A 134 -18.70 13.96 16.44
CA LYS A 134 -18.02 14.96 15.59
C LYS A 134 -18.95 15.83 14.75
N SER A 135 -20.19 15.41 14.54
CA SER A 135 -21.15 16.12 13.68
C SER A 135 -22.47 16.34 14.42
N LYS A 136 -22.74 17.60 14.77
CA LYS A 136 -24.03 18.03 15.34
C LYS A 136 -25.17 17.78 14.34
N LEU A 137 -24.90 18.05 13.07
CA LEU A 137 -25.84 17.89 11.96
C LEU A 137 -26.22 16.42 11.72
N ALA A 138 -25.28 15.48 11.93
CA ALA A 138 -25.60 14.04 11.88
C ALA A 138 -26.49 13.60 13.05
N ILE A 139 -26.33 14.20 14.22
CA ILE A 139 -27.19 13.92 15.39
C ILE A 139 -28.60 14.47 15.14
N GLU A 140 -28.71 15.70 14.63
CA GLU A 140 -29.99 16.31 14.24
C GLU A 140 -30.71 15.45 13.19
N PHE A 141 -30.00 15.04 12.12
CA PHE A 141 -30.53 14.14 11.08
C PHE A 141 -31.06 12.80 11.64
N LEU A 142 -30.41 12.24 12.66
CA LEU A 142 -30.82 10.97 13.27
C LEU A 142 -31.94 11.13 14.32
N GLN A 143 -32.15 12.34 14.83
CA GLN A 143 -33.16 12.65 15.84
C GLN A 143 -34.47 13.14 15.23
N GLU A 144 -34.42 13.74 14.04
CA GLU A 144 -35.61 14.16 13.32
C GLU A 144 -36.45 12.97 12.83
N THR A 145 -37.75 13.21 12.67
CA THR A 145 -38.64 12.27 12.00
C THR A 145 -38.19 12.15 10.54
N HIS A 146 -37.69 10.98 10.14
CA HIS A 146 -37.29 10.69 8.76
C HIS A 146 -38.51 10.81 7.81
N HIS A 147 -38.69 11.98 7.21
CA HIS A 147 -39.79 12.32 6.32
C HIS A 147 -39.86 11.39 5.10
N TYR A 148 -38.72 10.85 4.68
CA TYR A 148 -38.60 9.96 3.51
C TYR A 148 -37.99 8.58 3.86
N GLY A 149 -37.94 8.23 5.16
CA GLY A 149 -37.50 6.91 5.64
C GLY A 149 -36.08 6.52 5.23
N GLU A 150 -35.84 5.25 4.89
CA GLU A 150 -34.49 4.77 4.54
C GLU A 150 -33.94 5.39 3.23
N THR A 151 -34.78 6.03 2.38
CA THR A 151 -34.31 6.63 1.12
C THR A 151 -33.38 7.82 1.32
N GLU A 152 -33.49 8.52 2.45
CA GLU A 152 -32.57 9.60 2.84
C GLU A 152 -31.14 9.07 3.00
N ASN A 153 -30.99 7.92 3.68
CA ASN A 153 -29.70 7.28 3.88
C ASN A 153 -29.12 6.75 2.55
N ILE A 154 -29.97 6.22 1.67
CA ILE A 154 -29.54 5.75 0.34
C ILE A 154 -29.07 6.92 -0.54
N TYR A 155 -29.77 8.05 -0.48
CA TYR A 155 -29.37 9.27 -1.18
C TYR A 155 -28.00 9.76 -0.67
N LEU A 156 -27.79 9.82 0.65
CA LEU A 156 -26.50 10.19 1.24
C LEU A 156 -25.39 9.19 0.89
N GLU A 157 -25.70 7.89 0.83
CA GLU A 157 -24.74 6.85 0.45
C GLU A 157 -24.29 7.02 -1.02
N LEU A 158 -25.21 7.24 -1.96
CA LEU A 158 -24.87 7.58 -3.36
C LEU A 158 -24.03 8.85 -3.43
N LYS A 159 -24.43 9.91 -2.70
CA LYS A 159 -23.65 11.15 -2.60
C LYS A 159 -22.20 10.85 -2.16
N SER A 160 -22.00 9.99 -1.16
CA SER A 160 -20.67 9.63 -0.66
C SER A 160 -19.81 8.82 -1.64
N LEU A 161 -20.41 8.07 -2.56
CA LEU A 161 -19.68 7.40 -3.65
C LEU A 161 -19.17 8.41 -4.69
N LEU A 162 -19.83 9.56 -4.82
CA LEU A 162 -19.42 10.63 -5.74
C LEU A 162 -18.32 11.53 -5.19
N MET A 163 -17.99 11.45 -3.90
CA MET A 163 -16.91 12.22 -3.27
C MET A 163 -15.52 11.69 -3.65
N THR A 164 -14.52 12.57 -3.78
CA THR A 164 -13.10 12.19 -3.93
C THR A 164 -12.27 12.37 -2.66
N SER A 165 -12.87 13.00 -1.65
CA SER A 165 -12.27 13.25 -0.34
C SER A 165 -13.34 13.18 0.75
N PRO A 166 -13.06 12.60 1.93
CA PRO A 166 -14.02 12.59 3.04
C PRO A 166 -14.38 13.97 3.59
N LYS A 167 -13.63 15.00 3.21
CA LYS A 167 -13.87 16.39 3.63
C LYS A 167 -14.76 17.16 2.66
N GLU A 168 -15.08 16.58 1.50
CA GLU A 168 -16.01 17.20 0.56
C GLU A 168 -17.42 17.18 1.15
N LYS A 169 -17.98 18.37 1.35
CA LYS A 169 -19.35 18.54 1.85
C LYS A 169 -20.38 18.61 0.72
N HIS A 170 -19.95 19.12 -0.43
CA HIS A 170 -20.76 19.27 -1.63
C HIS A 170 -20.15 18.48 -2.79
N ILE A 171 -21.00 17.94 -3.63
CA ILE A 171 -20.59 17.27 -4.87
C ILE A 171 -20.38 18.36 -5.92
N PRO A 172 -19.20 18.44 -6.56
CA PRO A 172 -18.97 19.39 -7.63
C PRO A 172 -19.89 19.10 -8.81
N GLU A 173 -20.30 20.14 -9.56
CA GLU A 173 -21.13 19.99 -10.77
C GLU A 173 -20.52 19.00 -11.78
N ASN A 174 -19.19 18.99 -11.86
CA ASN A 174 -18.43 18.02 -12.66
C ASN A 174 -17.73 17.03 -11.74
N ILE A 175 -18.14 15.77 -11.80
CA ILE A 175 -17.52 14.69 -11.01
C ILE A 175 -16.09 14.46 -11.48
N ASN A 176 -15.15 14.53 -10.54
CA ASN A 176 -13.75 14.24 -10.79
C ASN A 176 -13.50 12.72 -10.78
N TYR A 177 -12.82 12.23 -11.82
CA TYR A 177 -12.41 10.84 -12.00
C TYR A 177 -10.88 10.73 -11.99
N PRO A 178 -10.25 10.64 -10.80
CA PRO A 178 -8.81 10.72 -10.67
C PRO A 178 -8.12 9.43 -11.15
N VAL A 179 -6.89 9.58 -11.66
CA VAL A 179 -6.05 8.41 -12.01
C VAL A 179 -5.74 7.55 -10.77
N PHE A 180 -5.61 8.18 -9.61
CA PHE A 180 -5.49 7.51 -8.32
C PHE A 180 -6.37 8.20 -7.29
N TYR A 181 -7.26 7.44 -6.67
CA TYR A 181 -8.04 7.91 -5.52
C TYR A 181 -7.15 8.15 -4.30
N ASN A 182 -7.56 9.11 -3.48
CA ASN A 182 -6.94 9.33 -2.17
C ASN A 182 -7.26 8.13 -1.25
N ASN A 183 -6.27 7.59 -0.57
CA ASN A 183 -6.50 6.47 0.36
C ASN A 183 -7.54 6.81 1.42
N ASN A 184 -7.59 8.07 1.89
CA ASN A 184 -8.56 8.47 2.91
C ASN A 184 -10.02 8.26 2.48
N ILE A 185 -10.34 8.44 1.19
CA ILE A 185 -11.72 8.21 0.70
C ILE A 185 -11.99 6.71 0.56
N ILE A 186 -11.01 5.94 0.07
CA ILE A 186 -11.15 4.49 -0.05
C ILE A 186 -11.29 3.83 1.34
N ASP A 187 -10.52 4.29 2.32
CA ASP A 187 -10.61 3.85 3.70
C ASP A 187 -12.04 4.05 4.24
N LYS A 188 -12.66 5.19 3.93
CA LYS A 188 -14.05 5.47 4.31
C LYS A 188 -15.05 4.59 3.60
N TRP A 189 -14.88 4.36 2.30
CA TRP A 189 -15.74 3.44 1.55
C TRP A 189 -15.66 2.01 2.09
N VAL A 190 -14.49 1.56 2.53
CA VAL A 190 -14.30 0.24 3.16
C VAL A 190 -14.85 0.21 4.59
N GLU A 191 -14.49 1.18 5.44
CA GLU A 191 -14.90 1.29 6.85
C GLU A 191 -16.43 1.26 6.97
N HIS A 192 -17.12 1.99 6.09
CA HIS A 192 -18.57 2.17 6.13
C HIS A 192 -19.34 1.32 5.12
N LYS A 193 -18.64 0.44 4.40
CA LYS A 193 -19.20 -0.44 3.36
C LYS A 193 -20.09 0.34 2.37
N SER A 194 -19.58 1.45 1.84
CA SER A 194 -20.32 2.30 0.91
C SER A 194 -20.80 1.50 -0.31
N GLY A 195 -22.10 1.55 -0.58
CA GLY A 195 -22.81 0.75 -1.57
C GLY A 195 -23.61 -0.42 -0.98
N SER A 196 -23.41 -0.75 0.30
CA SER A 196 -24.10 -1.88 0.92
C SER A 196 -25.56 -1.59 1.22
N GLY A 197 -25.93 -0.34 1.51
CA GLY A 197 -27.33 0.05 1.66
C GLY A 197 -28.07 -0.08 0.33
N LEU A 198 -27.47 0.41 -0.76
CA LEU A 198 -27.98 0.21 -2.12
C LEU A 198 -28.18 -1.28 -2.46
N TRP A 199 -27.16 -2.12 -2.24
CA TRP A 199 -27.28 -3.57 -2.44
C TRP A 199 -28.43 -4.16 -1.64
N TYR A 200 -28.54 -3.80 -0.36
CA TYR A 200 -29.56 -4.35 0.53
C TYR A 200 -30.97 -3.93 0.13
N VAL A 201 -31.16 -2.65 -0.24
CA VAL A 201 -32.45 -2.14 -0.68
C VAL A 201 -32.89 -2.83 -1.97
N PHE A 202 -32.06 -2.84 -3.00
CA PHE A 202 -32.43 -3.47 -4.28
C PHE A 202 -32.58 -5.00 -4.17
N GLY A 203 -31.76 -5.67 -3.34
CA GLY A 203 -31.76 -7.13 -3.22
C GLY A 203 -32.86 -7.71 -2.33
N TYR A 204 -33.27 -6.98 -1.28
CA TYR A 204 -34.13 -7.55 -0.23
C TYR A 204 -35.35 -6.70 0.14
N LYS A 205 -35.29 -5.38 -0.03
CA LYS A 205 -36.36 -4.46 0.39
C LYS A 205 -37.04 -3.70 -0.75
N TYR A 206 -36.69 -3.94 -2.01
CA TYR A 206 -37.17 -3.12 -3.13
C TYR A 206 -38.70 -3.12 -3.22
N GLY A 207 -39.36 -4.25 -2.95
CA GLY A 207 -40.82 -4.32 -2.93
C GLY A 207 -41.48 -3.32 -1.95
N ALA A 208 -40.82 -3.01 -0.83
CA ALA A 208 -41.29 -2.02 0.14
C ALA A 208 -40.93 -0.57 -0.23
N TYR A 209 -39.94 -0.39 -1.12
CA TYR A 209 -39.44 0.92 -1.55
C TYR A 209 -39.76 1.27 -3.00
N LYS A 210 -40.53 0.44 -3.71
CA LYS A 210 -40.84 0.64 -5.13
C LYS A 210 -41.53 1.99 -5.38
N ASP A 211 -42.38 2.41 -4.45
CA ASP A 211 -43.07 3.71 -4.52
C ASP A 211 -42.16 4.89 -4.12
N SER A 212 -41.01 4.61 -3.49
CA SER A 212 -40.06 5.62 -3.03
C SER A 212 -38.80 5.75 -3.90
N ILE A 213 -38.49 4.71 -4.67
CA ILE A 213 -37.36 4.64 -5.62
C ILE A 213 -37.90 4.16 -6.97
N ASN A 214 -38.29 5.10 -7.83
CA ASN A 214 -38.90 4.81 -9.13
C ASN A 214 -37.83 4.64 -10.22
N LEU A 215 -37.34 3.42 -10.44
CA LEU A 215 -36.36 3.13 -11.49
C LEU A 215 -36.85 3.46 -12.92
N GLU A 216 -38.16 3.42 -13.17
CA GLU A 216 -38.76 3.75 -14.47
C GLU A 216 -38.62 5.24 -14.81
N ALA A 217 -38.34 6.09 -13.82
CA ALA A 217 -38.07 7.51 -14.03
C ALA A 217 -36.71 7.79 -14.69
N ILE A 218 -35.84 6.78 -14.84
CA ILE A 218 -34.58 6.91 -15.58
C ILE A 218 -34.89 6.85 -17.08
N PHE A 219 -34.57 7.91 -17.83
CA PHE A 219 -34.73 7.94 -19.28
C PHE A 219 -34.07 6.73 -19.96
N GLU A 220 -34.72 6.17 -20.99
CA GLU A 220 -34.27 4.98 -21.72
C GLU A 220 -32.79 5.07 -22.17
N ARG A 221 -32.38 6.20 -22.76
CA ARG A 221 -30.98 6.46 -23.13
C ARG A 221 -29.98 6.32 -21.97
N HIS A 222 -30.40 6.66 -20.75
CA HIS A 222 -29.58 6.53 -19.55
C HIS A 222 -29.60 5.10 -19.01
N GLN A 223 -30.70 4.36 -19.17
CA GLN A 223 -30.76 2.93 -18.86
C GLN A 223 -29.77 2.15 -19.73
N GLU A 224 -29.79 2.38 -21.05
CA GLU A 224 -28.83 1.78 -22.00
C GLU A 224 -27.37 2.11 -21.64
N LYS A 225 -27.12 3.36 -21.27
CA LYS A 225 -25.80 3.80 -20.81
C LYS A 225 -25.38 3.07 -19.53
N ILE A 226 -26.27 2.91 -18.55
CA ILE A 226 -25.98 2.18 -17.31
C ILE A 226 -25.64 0.72 -17.60
N LEU A 227 -26.42 0.05 -18.45
CA LEU A 227 -26.16 -1.35 -18.85
C LEU A 227 -24.82 -1.49 -19.58
N THR A 228 -24.48 -0.52 -20.44
CA THR A 228 -23.19 -0.50 -21.14
C THR A 228 -22.01 -0.31 -20.18
N LEU A 229 -22.15 0.60 -19.21
CA LEU A 229 -21.16 0.83 -18.16
C LEU A 229 -20.98 -0.41 -17.27
N ALA A 230 -22.07 -1.09 -16.92
CA ALA A 230 -22.03 -2.34 -16.16
C ALA A 230 -21.32 -3.47 -16.94
N ASN A 231 -21.63 -3.65 -18.22
CA ASN A 231 -20.90 -4.60 -19.07
C ASN A 231 -19.40 -4.26 -19.19
N THR A 232 -19.03 -2.97 -19.13
CA THR A 232 -17.62 -2.56 -19.12
C THR A 232 -16.94 -2.85 -17.77
N ILE A 233 -17.70 -2.87 -16.67
CA ILE A 233 -17.20 -3.26 -15.34
C ILE A 233 -16.89 -4.75 -15.32
N ASP A 234 -17.84 -5.59 -15.76
CA ASP A 234 -17.68 -7.04 -15.82
C ASP A 234 -18.65 -7.64 -16.85
N GLY A 235 -18.14 -7.95 -18.04
CA GLY A 235 -18.97 -8.41 -19.16
C GLY A 235 -19.61 -9.77 -18.91
N GLU A 236 -18.96 -10.67 -18.17
CA GLU A 236 -19.51 -11.99 -17.86
C GLU A 236 -20.64 -11.89 -16.83
N LEU A 237 -20.47 -11.03 -15.81
CA LEU A 237 -21.46 -10.88 -14.75
C LEU A 237 -22.74 -10.16 -15.20
N PHE A 238 -22.59 -9.17 -16.08
CA PHE A 238 -23.69 -8.30 -16.54
C PHE A 238 -24.20 -8.64 -17.94
N GLU A 239 -23.71 -9.71 -18.55
CA GLU A 239 -24.19 -10.19 -19.84
C GLU A 239 -25.70 -10.43 -19.79
N ASN A 240 -26.42 -9.95 -20.82
CA ASN A 240 -27.86 -10.13 -20.98
C ASN A 240 -28.70 -9.64 -19.78
N SER A 241 -28.15 -8.78 -18.92
CA SER A 241 -28.88 -8.22 -17.80
C SER A 241 -29.94 -7.23 -18.28
N SER A 242 -31.15 -7.35 -17.75
CA SER A 242 -32.23 -6.38 -17.97
C SER A 242 -32.18 -5.28 -16.92
N PHE A 243 -32.65 -4.09 -17.28
CA PHE A 243 -32.69 -2.94 -16.38
C PHE A 243 -33.81 -3.10 -15.34
N ASN A 244 -33.48 -3.64 -14.16
CA ASN A 244 -34.42 -3.87 -13.06
C ASN A 244 -33.69 -3.91 -11.69
N GLU A 245 -34.44 -4.10 -10.60
CA GLU A 245 -33.91 -4.16 -9.24
C GLU A 245 -32.89 -5.28 -9.03
N VAL A 246 -33.08 -6.43 -9.70
CA VAL A 246 -32.15 -7.57 -9.60
C VAL A 246 -30.79 -7.20 -10.20
N PHE A 247 -30.78 -6.47 -11.32
CA PHE A 247 -29.57 -5.91 -11.90
C PHE A 247 -28.86 -4.97 -10.92
N PHE A 248 -29.59 -4.02 -10.30
CA PHE A 248 -28.99 -3.10 -9.34
C PHE A 248 -28.47 -3.81 -8.08
N ALA A 249 -29.18 -4.82 -7.58
CA ALA A 249 -28.70 -5.63 -6.47
C ALA A 249 -27.33 -6.26 -6.80
N LYS A 250 -27.21 -6.92 -7.96
CA LYS A 250 -25.94 -7.50 -8.44
C LYS A 250 -24.85 -6.44 -8.62
N LEU A 251 -25.22 -5.29 -9.17
CA LEU A 251 -24.31 -4.16 -9.41
C LEU A 251 -23.64 -3.71 -8.11
N TRP A 252 -24.44 -3.35 -7.10
CA TRP A 252 -23.94 -2.84 -5.82
C TRP A 252 -23.28 -3.92 -4.96
N GLU A 253 -23.69 -5.17 -5.10
CA GLU A 253 -22.98 -6.31 -4.53
C GLU A 253 -21.56 -6.43 -5.09
N HIS A 254 -21.40 -6.35 -6.41
CA HIS A 254 -20.09 -6.42 -7.05
C HIS A 254 -19.18 -5.26 -6.65
N LEU A 255 -19.73 -4.04 -6.52
CA LEU A 255 -18.98 -2.89 -6.01
C LEU A 255 -18.39 -3.17 -4.62
N THR A 256 -19.24 -3.62 -3.69
CA THR A 256 -18.90 -3.74 -2.27
C THR A 256 -18.08 -4.98 -1.93
N LYS A 257 -18.32 -6.10 -2.63
CA LYS A 257 -17.60 -7.36 -2.38
C LYS A 257 -16.33 -7.51 -3.21
N ASP A 258 -16.22 -6.82 -4.35
CA ASP A 258 -15.09 -6.99 -5.26
C ASP A 258 -14.29 -5.71 -5.49
N VAL A 259 -14.90 -4.68 -6.07
CA VAL A 259 -14.16 -3.51 -6.59
C VAL A 259 -13.55 -2.66 -5.49
N ILE A 260 -14.33 -2.23 -4.49
CA ILE A 260 -13.81 -1.41 -3.37
C ILE A 260 -12.72 -2.17 -2.58
N PRO A 261 -12.94 -3.43 -2.16
CA PRO A 261 -11.91 -4.20 -1.45
C PRO A 261 -10.62 -4.40 -2.26
N LYS A 262 -10.73 -4.74 -3.56
CA LYS A 262 -9.55 -4.88 -4.44
C LYS A 262 -8.80 -3.57 -4.60
N LEU A 263 -9.52 -2.45 -4.78
CA LEU A 263 -8.92 -1.13 -4.90
C LEU A 263 -8.10 -0.79 -3.65
N TYR A 264 -8.68 -0.99 -2.46
CA TYR A 264 -8.01 -0.82 -1.19
C TYR A 264 -6.78 -1.73 -1.03
N GLN A 265 -6.92 -3.01 -1.38
CA GLN A 265 -5.83 -3.98 -1.30
C GLN A 265 -4.67 -3.62 -2.23
N PHE A 266 -4.94 -3.20 -3.47
CA PHE A 266 -3.88 -2.87 -4.42
C PHE A 266 -3.19 -1.55 -4.08
N GLN A 267 -3.93 -0.52 -3.66
CA GLN A 267 -3.32 0.75 -3.25
C GLN A 267 -2.48 0.60 -1.97
N SER A 268 -2.92 -0.20 -0.99
CA SER A 268 -2.12 -0.49 0.21
C SER A 268 -0.82 -1.25 -0.12
N GLN A 269 -0.81 -2.11 -1.14
CA GLN A 269 0.41 -2.76 -1.62
C GLN A 269 1.40 -1.76 -2.24
N MET A 270 0.93 -0.72 -2.92
CA MET A 270 1.77 0.32 -3.53
C MET A 270 2.53 1.15 -2.49
N GLN A 271 1.98 1.30 -1.28
CA GLN A 271 2.62 2.02 -0.19
C GLN A 271 3.72 1.22 0.55
N ARG A 272 3.89 -0.08 0.25
CA ARG A 272 4.92 -0.89 0.92
C ARG A 272 6.32 -0.36 0.56
N LYS A 273 7.07 0.04 1.59
CA LYS A 273 8.47 0.45 1.48
C LYS A 273 9.34 -0.73 1.01
N THR A 274 10.49 -0.44 0.41
CA THR A 274 11.49 -1.45 0.03
C THR A 274 11.75 -2.42 1.20
N PRO A 275 11.77 -3.75 0.95
CA PRO A 275 12.00 -4.73 2.00
C PRO A 275 13.27 -4.43 2.81
N ARG A 276 13.20 -4.65 4.13
CA ARG A 276 14.32 -4.34 5.04
C ARG A 276 15.57 -5.17 4.69
N LEU A 277 15.39 -6.40 4.22
CA LEU A 277 16.49 -7.27 3.79
C LEU A 277 17.24 -6.71 2.59
N VAL A 278 16.55 -6.19 1.57
CA VAL A 278 17.21 -5.56 0.41
C VAL A 278 18.09 -4.39 0.85
N ARG A 279 17.60 -3.57 1.80
CA ARG A 279 18.41 -2.48 2.38
C ARG A 279 19.61 -3.00 3.18
N TYR A 280 19.40 -4.04 3.97
CA TYR A 280 20.44 -4.68 4.76
C TYR A 280 21.58 -5.23 3.88
N LEU A 281 21.22 -6.01 2.86
CA LEU A 281 22.18 -6.57 1.90
C LEU A 281 22.89 -5.48 1.09
N TYR A 282 22.22 -4.36 0.81
CA TYR A 282 22.85 -3.20 0.16
C TYR A 282 23.93 -2.56 1.03
N ILE A 283 23.72 -2.42 2.34
CA ILE A 283 24.73 -1.89 3.27
C ILE A 283 25.95 -2.82 3.33
N ILE A 284 25.72 -4.13 3.42
CA ILE A 284 26.79 -5.13 3.38
C ILE A 284 27.60 -5.03 2.08
N PHE A 285 26.90 -4.98 0.93
CA PHE A 285 27.53 -4.83 -0.36
C PHE A 285 28.43 -3.59 -0.41
N LEU A 286 27.97 -2.46 0.12
CA LEU A 286 28.75 -1.23 0.18
C LEU A 286 30.01 -1.39 1.04
N LEU A 287 29.89 -1.98 2.24
CA LEU A 287 31.03 -2.24 3.12
C LEU A 287 32.08 -3.13 2.47
N LEU A 288 31.66 -4.21 1.81
CA LEU A 288 32.57 -5.12 1.11
C LEU A 288 33.22 -4.47 -0.11
N MET A 289 32.49 -3.66 -0.88
CA MET A 289 33.06 -2.95 -2.02
C MET A 289 34.07 -1.90 -1.60
N VAL A 290 33.74 -1.08 -0.60
CA VAL A 290 34.62 0.03 -0.17
C VAL A 290 35.84 -0.51 0.57
N PHE A 291 35.66 -1.32 1.61
CA PHE A 291 36.76 -1.77 2.47
C PHE A 291 37.42 -3.06 1.99
N GLY A 292 36.70 -3.89 1.23
CA GLY A 292 37.19 -5.18 0.72
C GLY A 292 37.84 -5.13 -0.65
N VAL A 293 37.46 -4.16 -1.50
CA VAL A 293 37.93 -4.09 -2.89
C VAL A 293 38.59 -2.75 -3.19
N LEU A 294 37.88 -1.63 -3.04
CA LEU A 294 38.40 -0.32 -3.46
C LEU A 294 39.57 0.13 -2.60
N LEU A 295 39.44 0.11 -1.27
CA LEU A 295 40.51 0.53 -0.36
C LEU A 295 41.79 -0.31 -0.50
N PRO A 296 41.73 -1.66 -0.55
CA PRO A 296 42.94 -2.45 -0.72
C PRO A 296 43.55 -2.33 -2.12
N LEU A 297 42.74 -2.06 -3.16
CA LEU A 297 43.25 -1.78 -4.51
C LEU A 297 44.00 -0.44 -4.55
N ILE A 298 43.46 0.60 -3.92
CA ILE A 298 44.15 1.89 -3.75
C ILE A 298 45.49 1.67 -3.03
N TYR A 299 45.51 0.89 -1.95
CA TYR A 299 46.76 0.55 -1.26
C TYR A 299 47.78 -0.11 -2.18
N LEU A 300 47.39 -1.09 -3.00
CA LEU A 300 48.32 -1.73 -3.94
C LEU A 300 48.83 -0.79 -5.03
N MET A 301 48.04 0.18 -5.47
CA MET A 301 48.39 1.07 -6.57
C MET A 301 49.36 2.19 -6.17
N ILE A 302 49.20 2.74 -4.97
CA ILE A 302 49.94 3.94 -4.53
C ILE A 302 50.69 3.76 -3.21
N ASP A 303 50.81 2.52 -2.73
CA ASP A 303 51.39 2.18 -1.41
C ASP A 303 50.82 3.10 -0.31
N PHE A 304 49.49 3.17 -0.25
CA PHE A 304 48.76 3.98 0.72
C PHE A 304 49.07 3.53 2.16
N SER A 305 48.57 4.28 3.15
CA SER A 305 48.81 3.98 4.56
C SER A 305 48.43 2.54 4.96
N THR A 306 49.39 1.80 5.53
CA THR A 306 49.23 0.44 6.07
C THR A 306 48.10 0.37 7.11
N TRP A 307 47.91 1.46 7.86
CA TRP A 307 46.82 1.61 8.82
C TRP A 307 45.44 1.51 8.20
N ALA A 308 45.25 2.08 7.00
CA ALA A 308 43.98 2.05 6.32
C ALA A 308 43.61 0.62 5.91
N ILE A 309 44.58 -0.20 5.51
CA ILE A 309 44.38 -1.63 5.24
C ILE A 309 44.05 -2.40 6.50
N ILE A 310 44.75 -2.15 7.63
CA ILE A 310 44.45 -2.82 8.90
C ILE A 310 43.00 -2.58 9.32
N VAL A 311 42.54 -1.33 9.21
CA VAL A 311 41.15 -0.96 9.47
C VAL A 311 40.20 -1.63 8.47
N GLY A 312 40.52 -1.61 7.17
CA GLY A 312 39.71 -2.24 6.13
C GLY A 312 39.54 -3.75 6.34
N TYR A 313 40.62 -4.46 6.65
CA TYR A 313 40.61 -5.89 6.97
C TYR A 313 39.72 -6.21 8.15
N SER A 314 39.87 -5.43 9.22
CA SER A 314 39.10 -5.59 10.45
C SER A 314 37.60 -5.39 10.19
N ILE A 315 37.22 -4.38 9.39
CA ILE A 315 35.82 -4.11 9.03
C ILE A 315 35.22 -5.26 8.22
N VAL A 316 35.91 -5.75 7.19
CA VAL A 316 35.37 -6.82 6.33
C VAL A 316 35.27 -8.14 7.08
N ILE A 317 36.30 -8.54 7.83
CA ILE A 317 36.26 -9.79 8.61
C ILE A 317 35.11 -9.74 9.62
N SER A 318 34.93 -8.60 10.30
CA SER A 318 33.83 -8.39 11.23
C SER A 318 32.46 -8.40 10.54
N THR A 319 32.37 -7.88 9.32
CA THR A 319 31.15 -7.88 8.50
C THR A 319 30.80 -9.30 8.05
N ILE A 320 31.78 -10.09 7.59
CA ILE A 320 31.59 -11.49 7.21
C ILE A 320 31.14 -12.31 8.42
N PHE A 321 31.78 -12.11 9.57
CA PHE A 321 31.39 -12.75 10.82
C PHE A 321 29.96 -12.37 11.21
N TYR A 322 29.62 -11.09 11.13
CA TYR A 322 28.27 -10.59 11.42
C TYR A 322 27.22 -11.28 10.53
N ILE A 323 27.49 -11.38 9.23
CA ILE A 323 26.60 -12.05 8.27
C ILE A 323 26.45 -13.52 8.65
N ALA A 324 27.56 -14.24 8.86
CA ALA A 324 27.51 -15.67 9.17
C ALA A 324 26.64 -15.98 10.40
N VAL A 325 26.68 -15.12 11.42
CA VAL A 325 25.88 -15.28 12.65
C VAL A 325 24.41 -14.86 12.45
N THR A 326 24.15 -13.77 11.71
CA THR A 326 22.81 -13.19 11.61
C THR A 326 21.98 -13.69 10.42
N PHE A 327 22.60 -14.36 9.43
CA PHE A 327 21.94 -14.73 8.17
C PHE A 327 20.69 -15.61 8.39
N HIS A 328 20.77 -16.58 9.29
CA HIS A 328 19.63 -17.46 9.62
C HIS A 328 18.46 -16.66 10.21
N ASP A 329 18.73 -15.72 11.11
CA ASP A 329 17.70 -14.91 11.74
C ASP A 329 17.00 -14.00 10.71
N PHE A 330 17.75 -13.43 9.77
CA PHE A 330 17.17 -12.64 8.69
C PHE A 330 16.29 -13.47 7.74
N LEU A 331 16.74 -14.65 7.33
CA LEU A 331 15.92 -15.56 6.51
C LEU A 331 14.63 -15.97 7.22
N SER A 332 14.71 -16.27 8.52
CA SER A 332 13.54 -16.64 9.31
C SER A 332 12.53 -15.49 9.47
N LYS A 333 12.98 -14.22 9.41
CA LYS A 333 12.12 -13.02 9.47
C LYS A 333 11.43 -12.77 8.13
N GLU A 334 12.09 -13.01 7.00
CA GLU A 334 11.53 -12.81 5.66
C GLU A 334 10.48 -13.87 5.31
N VAL A 335 10.71 -15.15 5.67
CA VAL A 335 9.79 -16.27 5.37
C VAL A 335 8.48 -16.19 6.17
N ASN A 336 8.48 -15.52 7.32
CA ASN A 336 7.33 -15.37 8.20
C ASN A 336 6.62 -14.00 8.09
N GLN A 337 7.04 -13.15 7.14
CA GLN A 337 6.36 -11.89 6.77
C GLN A 337 5.55 -12.05 5.50
#